data_AF-A0A965ZA61-F1
#
_entry.id   AF-A0A965ZA61-F1
#
_cell.length_a   1.000
_cell.length_b   1.000
_cell.length_c   1.000
_cell.angle_alpha   90.00
_cell.angle_beta   90.00
_cell.angle_gamma   90.00
#
_symmetry.space_group_name_H-M   'P 1'
#
loop_
_entity.id
_entity.type
_entity.pdbx_description
1 polymer ?
#
loop_
_entity_poly.entity_id
_entity_poly.type
_entity_poly.pdbx_seq_one_letter_code
_entity_poly.pdbx_strand_id
1 'polypeptide(L)' 'MCQTVIFAKSGKECETVKELKEALPNLELVKNEMYGEIQEDSCLCQIDLDDTFDKAGIEWECDCMQFTLNAL' A
#
# COMPACT_ATOMS: atom_id res chain seq x y z
N MET A 1 14.88 0.39 4.10
CA MET A 1 13.62 1.03 4.56
C MET A 1 12.48 0.26 3.93
N CYS A 2 11.39 0.04 4.65
CA CYS A 2 10.20 -0.60 4.11
C CYS A 2 9.38 0.39 3.30
N GLN A 3 8.42 -0.10 2.52
CA GLN A 3 7.44 0.73 1.84
C GLN A 3 6.41 1.29 2.85
N THR A 4 6.00 2.54 2.63
CA THR A 4 5.01 3.25 3.46
C THR A 4 3.95 3.85 2.53
N VAL A 5 2.67 3.73 2.89
CA VAL A 5 1.56 4.38 2.18
C VAL A 5 1.04 5.54 3.01
N ILE A 6 0.88 6.71 2.38
CA ILE A 6 0.44 7.96 3.00
C ILE A 6 -0.87 8.39 2.36
N PHE A 7 -1.88 8.65 3.17
CA PHE A 7 -3.17 9.18 2.74
C PHE A 7 -3.11 10.70 2.82
N ALA A 8 -2.99 11.38 1.68
CA ALA A 8 -2.69 12.82 1.61
C ALA A 8 -3.72 13.69 2.36
N LYS A 9 -5.00 13.34 2.35
CA LYS A 9 -6.04 14.16 3.01
C LYS A 9 -6.08 14.01 4.52
N SER A 10 -5.74 12.82 5.02
CA SER A 10 -5.77 12.53 6.46
C SER A 10 -4.41 12.62 7.14
N GLY A 11 -3.32 12.61 6.36
CA GLY A 11 -1.96 12.46 6.87
C GLY A 11 -1.71 11.10 7.54
N LYS A 12 -2.62 10.12 7.34
CA LYS A 12 -2.45 8.79 7.90
C LYS A 12 -1.35 8.07 7.13
N GLU A 13 -0.42 7.46 7.86
CA GLU A 13 0.62 6.61 7.32
C GLU A 13 0.29 5.14 7.64
N CYS A 14 0.62 4.25 6.71
CA CYS A 14 0.45 2.80 6.84
C CYS A 14 1.77 2.13 6.47
N GLU A 15 2.27 1.28 7.36
CA GLU A 15 3.54 0.57 7.16
C GLU A 15 3.33 -0.95 7.07
N THR A 16 2.15 -1.41 7.47
CA THR A 16 1.76 -2.83 7.46
C THR A 16 0.59 -3.12 6.53
N VAL A 17 0.51 -4.38 6.08
CA VAL A 17 -0.60 -4.86 5.25
C VAL A 17 -1.94 -4.68 5.97
N LYS A 18 -1.97 -4.95 7.27
CA LYS A 18 -3.16 -4.79 8.11
C LYS A 18 -3.67 -3.35 8.11
N GLU A 19 -2.81 -2.38 8.36
CA GLU A 19 -3.19 -0.96 8.38
C GLU A 19 -3.74 -0.50 7.03
N LEU A 20 -3.12 -0.97 5.93
CA LEU A 20 -3.59 -0.68 4.58
C LEU A 20 -4.97 -1.30 4.31
N LYS A 21 -5.20 -2.56 4.69
CA LYS A 21 -6.52 -3.20 4.59
C LYS A 21 -7.57 -2.52 5.46
N GLU A 22 -7.23 -2.10 6.67
CA GLU A 22 -8.16 -1.40 7.54
C GLU A 22 -8.53 -0.02 6.98
N ALA A 23 -7.57 0.67 6.35
CA ALA A 23 -7.81 1.94 5.68
C ALA A 23 -8.62 1.78 4.37
N LEU A 24 -8.37 0.69 3.64
CA LEU A 24 -8.99 0.37 2.35
C LEU A 24 -9.48 -1.09 2.32
N PRO A 25 -10.60 -1.41 2.99
CA PRO A 25 -11.05 -2.79 3.17
C PRO A 25 -11.47 -3.51 1.88
N ASN A 26 -11.76 -2.75 0.81
CA ASN A 26 -12.14 -3.28 -0.49
C ASN A 26 -10.97 -3.27 -1.49
N LEU A 27 -9.75 -2.94 -1.06
CA LEU A 27 -8.59 -2.93 -1.94
C LEU A 27 -8.11 -4.37 -2.19
N GLU A 28 -8.08 -4.75 -3.46
CA GLU A 28 -7.52 -6.03 -3.87
C GLU A 28 -5.99 -5.93 -3.95
N LEU A 29 -5.31 -6.51 -2.95
CA LEU A 29 -3.86 -6.44 -2.85
C LEU A 29 -3.19 -7.41 -3.84
N VAL A 30 -2.29 -6.89 -4.66
CA VAL A 30 -1.43 -7.70 -5.53
C VAL A 30 -0.20 -8.12 -4.73
N LYS A 31 0.04 -9.42 -4.60
CA LYS A 31 1.24 -9.93 -3.89
C LYS A 31 2.49 -9.67 -4.73
N ASN A 32 3.54 -9.16 -4.09
CA ASN A 32 4.87 -9.08 -4.68
C ASN A 32 5.46 -10.48 -4.91
N GLU A 33 5.98 -10.74 -6.11
CA GLU A 33 6.52 -12.04 -6.52
C GLU A 33 7.70 -12.52 -5.66
N MET A 34 8.44 -11.59 -5.03
CA MET A 34 9.58 -11.92 -4.17
C MET A 34 9.19 -12.59 -2.85
N TYR A 35 7.89 -12.59 -2.51
CA TYR A 35 7.38 -13.13 -1.25
C TYR A 35 6.48 -14.34 -1.46
N GLY A 36 6.57 -15.32 -0.56
CA GLY A 36 5.78 -16.55 -0.63
C GLY A 36 4.29 -16.31 -0.38
N GLU A 37 3.98 -15.47 0.60
CA GLU A 37 2.62 -15.16 1.05
C GLU A 37 2.54 -13.72 1.59
N ILE A 38 1.31 -13.21 1.71
CA ILE A 38 1.03 -11.92 2.37
C ILE A 38 0.67 -12.20 3.82
N GLN A 39 1.40 -11.59 4.75
CA GLN A 39 1.13 -11.64 6.19
C GLN A 39 0.64 -10.27 6.67
N GLU A 40 -0.45 -10.23 7.44
CA GLU A 40 -1.13 -8.97 7.77
C GLU A 40 -0.28 -8.05 8.66
N ASP A 41 0.38 -8.61 9.67
CA ASP A 41 1.25 -7.85 10.59
C ASP A 41 2.66 -7.60 10.02
N SER A 42 2.88 -7.84 8.72
CA SER A 42 4.16 -7.61 8.03
C SER A 42 4.15 -6.34 7.18
N CYS A 43 5.35 -5.94 6.74
CA CYS A 43 5.54 -4.72 5.96
C CYS A 43 4.91 -4.79 4.56
N LEU A 44 4.64 -3.61 4.01
CA LEU A 44 4.04 -3.46 2.68
C LEU A 44 4.92 -3.94 1.52
N CYS A 45 6.20 -4.22 1.74
CA CYS A 45 7.09 -4.80 0.72
C CYS A 45 6.58 -6.12 0.11
N GLN A 46 5.70 -6.81 0.83
CA GLN A 46 5.04 -8.04 0.35
C GLN A 46 3.96 -7.78 -0.70
N ILE A 47 3.58 -6.52 -0.89
CA ILE A 47 2.55 -6.06 -1.82
C ILE A 47 3.25 -5.35 -2.98
N ASP A 48 2.79 -5.62 -4.19
CA ASP A 48 3.11 -4.80 -5.34
C ASP A 48 2.17 -3.58 -5.32
N LEU A 49 2.62 -2.50 -4.67
CA LEU A 49 1.80 -1.31 -4.42
C LEU A 49 1.45 -0.58 -5.71
N ASP A 50 2.40 -0.47 -6.66
CA ASP A 50 2.19 0.12 -7.98
C ASP A 50 1.02 -0.59 -8.70
N ASP A 51 1.12 -1.91 -8.84
CA ASP A 51 0.14 -2.75 -9.53
C ASP A 51 -1.21 -2.78 -8.80
N THR A 52 -1.17 -2.75 -7.46
CA THR A 52 -2.36 -2.71 -6.59
C THR A 52 -3.15 -1.42 -6.79
N PHE A 53 -2.48 -0.26 -6.76
CA PHE A 53 -3.15 1.03 -6.88
C PHE A 53 -3.59 1.31 -8.31
N ASP A 54 -2.80 0.91 -9.31
CA ASP A 54 -3.17 1.04 -10.72
C ASP A 54 -4.42 0.21 -11.06
N LYS A 55 -4.51 -1.03 -10.59
CA LYS A 55 -5.72 -1.87 -10.78
C LYS A 55 -6.94 -1.32 -10.04
N ALA A 56 -6.72 -0.73 -8.88
CA ALA A 56 -7.78 -0.08 -8.12
C ALA A 56 -8.20 1.29 -8.72
N GLY A 57 -7.45 1.82 -9.70
CA GLY A 57 -7.68 3.14 -10.28
C GLY A 57 -7.50 4.27 -9.28
N ILE A 58 -6.61 4.09 -8.29
CA ILE A 58 -6.30 5.10 -7.28
C ILE A 58 -5.16 5.97 -7.81
N GLU A 59 -5.27 7.29 -7.73
CA GLU A 59 -4.15 8.18 -8.07
C GLU A 59 -3.13 8.22 -6.92
N TRP A 60 -1.87 7.92 -7.24
CA TRP A 60 -0.76 7.87 -6.29
C TRP A 60 0.50 8.51 -6.86
N GLU A 61 1.37 8.98 -5.97
CA GLU A 61 2.74 9.43 -6.26
C GLU A 61 3.72 8.61 -5.43
N CYS A 62 4.90 8.31 -5.97
CA CYS A 62 5.95 7.59 -5.24
C CYS A 62 7.20 8.45 -5.12
N ASP A 63 7.70 8.57 -3.89
CA ASP A 63 9.04 9.09 -3.58
C ASP A 63 9.85 7.99 -2.89
N CYS A 64 10.74 7.36 -3.68
CA CYS A 64 11.59 6.23 -3.30
C CYS A 64 10.82 5.00 -2.78
N MET A 65 10.34 5.04 -1.54
CA MET A 65 9.62 3.96 -0.85
C MET A 65 8.32 4.45 -0.21
N GLN A 66 7.95 5.72 -0.42
CA GLN A 66 6.73 6.32 0.12
C GLN A 66 5.72 6.53 -1.00
N PHE A 67 4.55 5.91 -0.85
CA PHE A 67 3.45 5.99 -1.80
C PHE A 67 2.37 6.91 -1.23
N THR A 68 2.19 8.07 -1.83
CA THR A 68 1.19 9.05 -1.40
C THR A 68 -0.07 8.90 -2.25
N LEU A 69 -1.19 8.53 -1.63
CA LEU A 69 -2.49 8.45 -2.28
C LEU A 69 -3.14 9.84 -2.25
N ASN A 70 -3.17 10.53 -3.38
CA ASN A 70 -3.64 11.92 -3.47
C ASN A 70 -5.17 12.03 -3.38
N ALA A 71 -5.89 10.98 -3.81
CA ALA A 71 -7.34 10.94 -3.79
C ALA A 71 -7.95 10.78 -2.39
N LEU A 72 -7.17 10.34 -1.39
CA LEU A 72 -7.62 9.85 -0.08
C LEU A 72 -6.88 10.50 1.09
#